data_AF-A0A7V0MG41-F1
#
_entry.id   AF-A0A7V0MG41-F1
#
_cell.length_a   1.000
_cell.length_b   1.000
_cell.length_c   1.000
_cell.angle_alpha   90.00
_cell.angle_beta   90.00
_cell.angle_gamma   90.00
#
_symmetry.space_group_name_H-M   'P 1'
#
loop_
_entity.id
_entity.type
_entity.pdbx_description
1 polymer ?
#
loop_
_entity_poly.entity_id
_entity_poly.type
_entity_poly.pdbx_seq_one_letter_code
_entity_poly.pdbx_strand_id
1 'polypeptide(L)'
;MLKSEWVPREVPLYRQGDVLWFYVLKVARFGGGVWVYLSRGSINFPVALLRSRVPWVKFKPVRRIRGSKSWVGASEEISSVILREVSRDLMGEVVEVMVAR
;
A
#
# COMPACT_ATOMS: atom_id res chain seq x y z
N MET A 1 6.92 -3.28 13.24
CA MET A 1 5.54 -3.29 12.72
C MET A 1 4.65 -4.04 13.72
N LEU A 2 3.56 -3.45 14.21
CA LEU A 2 2.62 -4.12 15.13
C LEU A 2 1.76 -5.14 14.38
N LYS A 3 1.26 -6.20 15.04
CA LYS A 3 0.43 -7.24 14.40
C LYS A 3 -0.80 -6.67 13.67
N SER A 4 -1.40 -5.58 14.18
CA SER A 4 -2.53 -4.88 13.55
C SER A 4 -2.22 -4.30 12.17
N GLU A 5 -0.93 -4.11 11.86
CA GLU A 5 -0.45 -3.52 10.62
C GLU A 5 -0.05 -4.55 9.57
N TRP A 6 -0.17 -5.84 9.91
CA TRP A 6 0.11 -6.96 9.01
C TRP A 6 -1.12 -7.21 8.14
N VAL A 7 -0.91 -7.79 6.97
CA VAL A 7 -2.01 -8.28 6.14
C VAL A 7 -2.18 -9.77 6.44
N PRO A 8 -3.35 -10.25 6.92
CA PRO A 8 -3.51 -11.63 7.40
C PRO A 8 -3.10 -12.71 6.40
N ARG A 9 -3.37 -12.49 5.10
CA ARG A 9 -3.02 -13.46 4.03
C ARG A 9 -1.55 -13.40 3.61
N GLU A 10 -0.83 -12.34 3.98
CA GLU A 10 0.60 -12.18 3.68
C GLU A 10 1.50 -12.73 4.79
N VAL A 11 0.97 -12.99 6.00
CA VAL A 11 1.76 -13.43 7.17
C VAL A 11 2.71 -14.60 6.85
N PRO A 12 2.29 -15.68 6.14
CA PRO A 12 3.18 -16.80 5.82
C PRO A 12 4.25 -16.45 4.77
N LEU A 13 4.11 -15.31 4.10
CA LEU A 13 4.97 -14.84 3.02
C LEU A 13 6.06 -13.89 3.52
N TYR A 14 5.98 -13.39 4.76
CA TYR A 14 7.02 -12.52 5.31
C TYR A 14 8.23 -13.36 5.75
N ARG A 15 9.27 -13.39 4.91
CA ARG A 15 10.53 -14.10 5.22
C ARG A 15 11.68 -13.14 5.39
N GLN A 16 12.62 -13.52 6.23
CA GLN A 16 13.85 -12.75 6.42
C GLN A 16 14.66 -12.75 5.11
N GLY A 17 15.13 -11.57 4.71
CA GLY A 17 15.88 -11.37 3.46
C GLY A 17 15.02 -10.86 2.30
N ASP A 18 13.70 -11.00 2.37
CA ASP A 18 12.80 -10.52 1.33
C ASP A 18 12.72 -8.99 1.33
N VAL A 19 12.74 -8.40 0.13
CA VAL A 19 12.57 -6.96 -0.07
C VAL A 19 11.08 -6.67 -0.27
N LEU A 20 10.50 -5.89 0.64
CA LEU A 20 9.08 -5.54 0.63
C LEU A 20 8.88 -4.03 0.77
N TRP A 21 7.83 -3.53 0.12
CA TRP A 21 7.36 -2.17 0.33
C TRP A 21 6.54 -2.05 1.61
N PHE A 22 6.69 -0.95 2.32
CA PHE A 22 5.90 -0.64 3.51
C PHE A 22 5.41 0.80 3.48
N TYR A 23 4.23 1.03 4.04
CA TYR A 23 3.74 2.37 4.32
C TYR A 23 4.31 2.85 5.67
N VAL A 24 4.94 4.01 5.68
CA VAL A 24 5.40 4.64 6.93
C VAL A 24 4.20 5.31 7.60
N LEU A 25 3.82 4.82 8.78
CA LEU A 25 2.73 5.38 9.59
C LEU A 25 3.20 6.62 10.35
N LYS A 26 4.34 6.52 11.02
CA LYS A 26 4.95 7.60 11.78
C LYS A 26 6.43 7.34 12.00
N VAL A 27 7.16 8.41 12.24
CA VAL A 27 8.55 8.39 12.71
C VAL A 27 8.56 9.06 14.07
N ALA A 28 9.13 8.41 15.08
CA ALA A 28 9.20 8.94 16.44
C ALA A 28 10.62 8.84 16.98
N ARG A 29 11.04 9.83 17.78
CA ARG A 29 12.29 9.76 18.52
C ARG A 29 12.01 9.22 19.91
N PHE A 30 12.74 8.19 20.31
CA PHE A 30 12.58 7.60 21.65
C PHE A 30 13.93 7.07 22.13
N GLY A 31 14.34 7.50 23.34
CA GLY A 31 15.55 6.99 24.01
C GLY A 31 16.83 7.10 23.19
N GLY A 32 17.09 8.27 22.57
CA GLY A 32 18.28 8.48 21.73
C GLY A 32 18.22 7.87 20.33
N GLY A 33 17.24 7.00 20.04
CA GLY A 33 17.03 6.38 18.72
C GLY A 33 15.85 6.93 17.93
N VAL A 34 15.76 6.54 16.65
CA VAL A 34 14.63 6.83 15.75
C VAL A 34 13.87 5.53 15.48
N TRP A 35 12.57 5.56 15.73
CA TRP A 35 11.65 4.46 15.52
C TRP A 35 10.78 4.75 14.31
N VAL A 36 10.85 3.90 13.29
CA VAL A 36 10.02 3.98 12.09
C VAL A 36 8.90 2.94 12.18
N TYR A 37 7.66 3.42 12.25
CA TYR A 37 6.48 2.57 12.34
C TYR A 37 5.98 2.27 10.94
N LEU A 38 6.03 0.99 10.57
CA LEU A 38 5.67 0.50 9.24
C LEU A 38 4.32 -0.21 9.24
N SER A 39 3.66 -0.22 8.08
CA SER A 39 2.40 -0.92 7.85
C SER A 39 2.30 -1.50 6.44
N ARG A 40 1.82 -2.74 6.35
CA ARG A 40 1.31 -3.34 5.10
C ARG A 40 -0.20 -3.18 4.98
N GLY A 41 -0.91 -3.04 6.10
CA GLY A 41 -2.37 -2.98 6.19
C GLY A 41 -2.99 -1.59 6.01
N SER A 42 -2.21 -0.51 6.00
CA SER A 42 -2.72 0.86 5.86
C SER A 42 -3.59 1.04 4.60
N ILE A 43 -4.78 1.67 4.73
CA ILE A 43 -5.64 1.98 3.57
C ILE A 43 -4.94 2.91 2.56
N ASN A 44 -3.97 3.69 3.02
CA ASN A 44 -3.19 4.60 2.17
C ASN A 44 -2.04 3.90 1.43
N PHE A 45 -1.74 2.65 1.74
CA PHE A 45 -0.59 1.97 1.17
C PHE A 45 -0.71 1.73 -0.36
N PRO A 46 -1.83 1.22 -0.89
CA PRO A 46 -2.02 1.12 -2.35
C PRO A 46 -1.92 2.49 -3.04
N VAL A 47 -2.44 3.54 -2.41
CA VAL A 47 -2.37 4.92 -2.92
C VAL A 47 -0.92 5.41 -2.99
N ALA A 48 -0.11 5.14 -1.98
CA ALA A 48 1.31 5.51 -1.98
C ALA A 48 2.09 4.79 -3.08
N LEU A 49 1.80 3.50 -3.31
CA LEU A 49 2.39 2.74 -4.42
C LEU A 49 1.96 3.30 -5.78
N LEU A 50 0.68 3.64 -5.97
CA LEU A 50 0.23 4.29 -7.21
C LEU A 50 0.94 5.63 -7.44
N ARG A 51 1.05 6.47 -6.42
CA ARG A 51 1.75 7.76 -6.50
C ARG A 51 3.24 7.63 -6.84
N SER A 52 3.89 6.53 -6.47
CA SER A 52 5.30 6.33 -6.84
C SER A 52 5.52 5.93 -8.30
N ARG A 53 4.46 5.52 -9.02
CA ARG A 53 4.50 5.23 -10.47
C ARG A 53 3.92 6.36 -11.31
N VAL A 54 2.85 7.02 -10.83
CA VAL A 54 2.14 8.09 -11.53
C VAL A 54 1.87 9.28 -10.60
N PRO A 55 2.91 10.07 -10.29
CA PRO A 55 2.84 11.13 -9.27
C PRO A 55 1.94 12.32 -9.65
N TRP A 56 1.63 12.51 -10.94
CA TRP A 56 0.76 13.59 -11.41
C TRP A 56 -0.73 13.32 -11.18
N VAL A 57 -1.13 12.06 -10.97
CA VAL A 57 -2.54 11.69 -10.76
C VAL A 57 -2.95 11.90 -9.30
N LYS A 58 -4.11 12.52 -9.09
CA LYS A 58 -4.69 12.70 -7.76
C LYS A 58 -5.41 11.42 -7.35
N PHE A 59 -4.97 10.81 -6.25
CA PHE A 59 -5.57 9.61 -5.69
C PHE A 59 -6.22 9.85 -4.34
N LYS A 60 -7.36 9.20 -4.11
CA LYS A 60 -8.07 9.17 -2.83
C LYS A 60 -8.37 7.71 -2.43
N PRO A 61 -7.98 7.26 -1.23
CA PRO A 61 -8.40 5.95 -0.73
C PRO A 61 -9.91 5.93 -0.52
N VAL A 62 -10.60 4.89 -1.02
CA VAL A 62 -12.05 4.72 -0.81
C VAL A 62 -12.31 3.61 0.20
N ARG A 63 -11.81 2.40 -0.07
CA ARG A 63 -12.00 1.23 0.77
C ARG A 63 -10.86 0.24 0.55
N ARG A 64 -10.53 -0.56 1.57
CA ARG A 64 -9.57 -1.67 1.44
C ARG A 64 -10.00 -2.88 2.26
N ILE A 65 -10.00 -4.04 1.61
CA ILE A 65 -9.98 -5.36 2.23
C ILE A 65 -8.56 -5.89 2.04
N ARG A 66 -7.74 -5.75 3.09
CA ARG A 66 -6.30 -6.02 3.08
C ARG A 66 -5.99 -7.42 2.55
N GLY A 67 -5.09 -7.51 1.57
CA GLY A 67 -4.68 -8.76 0.92
C GLY A 67 -5.73 -9.37 -0.02
N SER A 68 -6.77 -8.61 -0.38
CA SER A 68 -7.82 -9.07 -1.30
C SER A 68 -8.14 -8.02 -2.34
N LYS A 69 -8.67 -6.85 -1.94
CA LYS A 69 -9.09 -5.80 -2.87
C LYS A 69 -9.03 -4.41 -2.25
N SER A 70 -8.55 -3.45 -3.04
CA SER A 70 -8.55 -2.02 -2.73
C SER A 70 -9.31 -1.24 -3.78
N TRP A 71 -10.12 -0.29 -3.33
CA TRP A 71 -10.81 0.68 -4.16
C TRP A 71 -10.16 2.05 -3.96
N VAL A 72 -9.73 2.64 -5.06
CA VAL A 72 -9.03 3.92 -5.08
C VAL A 72 -9.72 4.85 -6.07
N GLY A 73 -10.10 6.04 -5.61
CA GLY A 73 -10.53 7.11 -6.51
C GLY A 73 -9.32 7.74 -7.19
N ALA A 74 -9.41 8.01 -8.49
CA ALA A 74 -8.38 8.71 -9.25
C ALA A 74 -8.98 9.87 -10.08
N SER A 75 -8.16 10.88 -10.38
CA SER A 75 -8.55 11.95 -11.31
C SER A 75 -8.56 11.51 -12.77
N GLU A 76 -7.85 10.43 -13.11
CA GLU A 76 -7.63 9.96 -14.48
C GLU A 76 -7.59 8.43 -14.51
N GLU A 77 -7.78 7.85 -15.70
CA GLU A 77 -7.63 6.41 -15.92
C GLU A 77 -6.18 5.96 -15.73
N ILE A 78 -6.00 4.79 -15.12
CA ILE A 78 -4.68 4.22 -14.86
C ILE A 78 -4.46 2.99 -15.73
N SER A 79 -3.29 2.93 -16.36
CA SER A 79 -2.89 1.78 -17.16
C SER A 79 -2.95 0.49 -16.37
N SER A 80 -3.51 -0.56 -16.98
CA SER A 80 -3.56 -1.91 -16.41
C SER A 80 -2.18 -2.51 -16.14
N VAL A 81 -1.12 -2.00 -16.78
CA VAL A 81 0.27 -2.41 -16.50
C VAL A 81 0.67 -1.93 -15.11
N ILE A 82 0.45 -0.64 -14.81
CA ILE A 82 0.76 -0.05 -13.50
C ILE A 82 -0.07 -0.73 -12.40
N LEU A 83 -1.36 -1.00 -12.65
CA LEU A 83 -2.21 -1.68 -11.67
C LEU A 83 -1.71 -3.10 -11.35
N ARG A 84 -1.18 -3.82 -12.35
CA ARG A 84 -0.57 -5.14 -12.16
C ARG A 84 0.73 -5.07 -11.36
N GLU A 85 1.56 -4.07 -11.60
CA GLU A 85 2.78 -3.85 -10.81
C GLU A 85 2.46 -3.56 -9.35
N VAL A 86 1.52 -2.65 -9.09
CA VAL A 86 1.08 -2.32 -7.72
C VAL A 86 0.44 -3.55 -7.06
N SER A 87 -0.36 -4.34 -7.79
CA SER A 87 -0.93 -5.58 -7.28
C SER A 87 0.15 -6.58 -6.85
N ARG A 88 1.25 -6.71 -7.61
CA ARG A 88 2.40 -7.54 -7.25
C ARG A 88 3.08 -7.05 -5.98
N ASP A 89 3.32 -5.74 -5.85
CA ASP A 89 3.87 -5.12 -4.64
C ASP A 89 2.95 -5.32 -3.40
N LEU A 90 1.66 -5.52 -3.64
CA LEU A 90 0.63 -5.87 -2.66
C LEU A 90 0.35 -7.40 -2.58
N MET A 91 1.30 -8.24 -3.02
CA MET A 91 1.22 -9.70 -2.96
C MET A 91 -0.09 -10.27 -3.55
N GLY A 92 -0.56 -9.70 -4.65
CA GLY A 92 -1.75 -10.17 -5.37
C GLY A 92 -3.06 -9.50 -4.95
N GLU A 93 -3.03 -8.49 -4.06
CA GLU A 93 -4.22 -7.66 -3.80
C GLU A 93 -4.68 -6.96 -5.09
N VAL A 94 -5.96 -7.06 -5.43
CA VAL A 94 -6.53 -6.39 -6.60
C VAL A 94 -6.72 -4.91 -6.31
N VAL A 95 -6.28 -4.03 -7.22
CA VAL A 95 -6.49 -2.59 -7.12
C VAL A 95 -7.49 -2.15 -8.18
N GLU A 96 -8.67 -1.75 -7.74
CA GLU A 96 -9.72 -1.18 -8.59
C GLU A 96 -9.69 0.34 -8.49
N VAL A 97 -9.53 0.99 -9.65
CA VAL A 97 -9.51 2.45 -9.74
C VAL A 97 -10.85 2.95 -10.28
N MET A 98 -11.44 3.89 -9.56
CA MET A 98 -12.67 4.57 -9.94
C MET A 98 -12.33 6.00 -10.35
N VAL A 99 -12.57 6.37 -11.60
CA VAL A 99 -12.35 7.74 -12.07
C VAL A 99 -13.56 8.59 -11.71
N ALA A 100 -13.34 9.68 -10.98
CA ALA A 100 -14.38 10.68 -10.76
C ALA A 100 -14.57 11.46 -12.08
N ARG A 101 -15.73 11.29 -12.72
CA ARG A 101 -16.15 12.12 -13.85
C ARG A 101 -16.63 13.47 -13.37
#